data_AF-A0AAW6Q420-F1
#
_entry.id   AF-A0AAW6Q420-F1
#
_cell.length_a   1.000
_cell.length_b   1.000
_cell.length_c   1.000
_cell.angle_alpha   90.00
_cell.angle_beta   90.00
_cell.angle_gamma   90.00
#
_symmetry.space_group_name_H-M   'P 1'
#
loop_
_entity.id
_entity.type
_entity.pdbx_description
1 polymer ?
#
loop_
_entity_poly.entity_id
_entity_poly.type
_entity_poly.pdbx_seq_one_letter_code
_entity_poly.pdbx_strand_id
1 'polypeptide(L)'
;MANIQLRQKISKFVKIKVNHLSDGYWLVPSFTKLFSPRMTAFVIKKAKTLEELVEFNDFYKKELIFSFNGDHNFYNFNILMKLRKIDFRLDIKAVLKKPDDAIFIFFPVPNCKIVLDKKSLKLIYNGIIPFFSKEYYSNLALYQREKAAKLQNNDVFKGFFWRRNGFEEIYVKNES
;
A
#
# COMPACT_ATOMS: atom_id res chain seq x y z
N MET A 1 1.14 18.74 -19.38
CA MET A 1 2.37 18.01 -19.01
C MET A 1 2.41 17.61 -17.53
N ALA A 2 1.95 18.43 -16.57
CA ALA A 2 1.93 18.12 -15.13
C ALA A 2 1.22 16.80 -14.76
N ASN A 3 0.05 16.53 -15.34
CA ASN A 3 -0.73 15.32 -15.04
C ASN A 3 0.00 14.01 -15.40
N ILE A 4 0.81 14.01 -16.47
CA ILE A 4 1.60 12.84 -16.89
C ILE A 4 2.71 12.56 -15.88
N GLN A 5 3.39 13.60 -15.39
CA GLN A 5 4.42 13.45 -14.35
C GLN A 5 3.83 12.96 -13.03
N LEU A 6 2.68 13.49 -12.60
CA LEU A 6 1.98 13.00 -11.42
C LEU A 6 1.56 11.53 -11.57
N ARG A 7 0.99 11.16 -12.72
CA ARG A 7 0.62 9.78 -13.02
C ARG A 7 1.82 8.83 -12.94
N GLN A 8 2.98 9.25 -13.45
CA GLN A 8 4.21 8.46 -13.34
C GLN A 8 4.65 8.27 -11.88
N LYS A 9 4.60 9.33 -11.07
CA LYS A 9 4.94 9.27 -9.64
C LYS A 9 4.03 8.31 -8.85
N ILE A 10 2.74 8.24 -9.17
CA ILE A 10 1.78 7.39 -8.43
C ILE A 10 1.65 5.95 -8.98
N SER A 11 2.20 5.67 -10.17
CA SER A 11 2.17 4.34 -10.80
C SER A 11 3.50 3.59 -10.68
N LYS A 12 4.60 4.26 -10.34
CA LYS A 12 5.92 3.65 -10.18
C LYS A 12 6.11 3.14 -8.76
N PHE A 13 5.85 1.85 -8.55
CA PHE A 13 6.14 1.15 -7.30
C PHE A 13 6.79 -0.20 -7.57
N VAL A 14 7.50 -0.71 -6.57
CA VAL A 14 8.16 -2.03 -6.63
C VAL A 14 7.43 -2.99 -5.72
N LYS A 15 7.14 -4.20 -6.21
CA LYS A 15 6.61 -5.28 -5.38
C LYS A 15 7.77 -6.08 -4.81
N ILE A 16 7.77 -6.29 -3.50
CA ILE A 16 8.78 -7.10 -2.82
C ILE A 16 8.11 -8.20 -2.02
N LYS A 17 8.66 -9.41 -2.09
CA LYS A 17 8.18 -10.55 -1.32
C LYS A 17 9.03 -10.71 -0.07
N VAL A 18 8.37 -10.87 1.07
CA VAL A 18 9.01 -11.02 2.38
C VAL A 18 8.36 -12.21 3.08
N ASN A 19 9.16 -13.13 3.60
CA ASN A 19 8.64 -14.14 4.53
C ASN A 19 8.76 -13.59 5.94
N HIS A 20 7.67 -13.68 6.70
CA HIS A 20 7.64 -13.45 8.15
C HIS A 20 7.53 -14.81 8.85
N LEU A 21 8.54 -15.15 9.64
CA LEU A 21 8.64 -16.35 10.44
C LEU A 21 8.89 -15.96 11.91
N SER A 22 8.78 -16.92 12.83
CA SER A 22 8.98 -16.66 14.27
C SER A 22 10.34 -16.06 14.61
N ASP A 23 11.34 -16.25 13.76
CA ASP A 23 12.71 -15.81 13.96
C ASP A 23 13.10 -14.55 13.15
N GLY A 24 12.14 -13.92 12.48
CA GLY A 24 12.31 -12.63 11.81
C GLY A 24 11.77 -12.55 10.38
N TYR A 25 12.37 -11.65 9.60
CA TYR A 25 11.95 -11.26 8.26
C TYR A 25 13.02 -11.58 7.22
N TRP A 26 12.59 -12.15 6.10
CA TRP A 26 13.48 -12.59 5.02
C TRP A 26 12.99 -12.08 3.67
N LEU A 27 13.83 -11.32 2.96
CA LEU A 27 13.53 -10.91 1.59
C LEU A 27 13.64 -12.11 0.64
N VAL A 28 12.55 -12.40 -0.07
CA VAL A 28 12.53 -13.48 -1.05
C VAL A 28 12.97 -12.90 -2.41
N PRO A 29 14.02 -13.45 -3.03
CA PRO A 29 14.45 -13.01 -4.35
C PRO A 29 13.36 -13.25 -5.40
N SER A 30 13.27 -12.37 -6.40
CA SER A 30 12.43 -12.62 -7.56
C SER A 30 12.96 -13.82 -8.34
N PHE A 31 12.08 -14.68 -8.86
CA PHE A 31 12.48 -15.87 -9.63
C PHE A 31 13.47 -15.57 -10.76
N THR A 32 13.37 -14.40 -11.40
CA THR A 32 14.30 -13.94 -12.44
C THR A 32 15.73 -13.71 -11.96
N LYS A 33 15.95 -13.47 -10.66
CA LYS A 33 17.27 -13.28 -10.06
C LYS A 33 17.95 -14.58 -9.66
N LEU A 34 17.18 -15.67 -9.52
CA LEU A 34 17.71 -17.01 -9.23
C LEU A 34 18.50 -17.60 -10.42
N PHE A 35 18.30 -17.09 -11.64
CA PHE A 35 19.05 -17.52 -12.84
C PHE A 35 20.23 -16.60 -13.19
N SER A 36 20.61 -15.66 -12.30
CA SER A 36 21.76 -14.79 -12.53
C SER A 36 23.05 -15.44 -11.99
N PRO A 37 24.15 -15.46 -12.76
CA PRO A 37 25.43 -16.06 -12.32
C PRO A 37 26.09 -15.33 -11.12
N ARG A 38 25.53 -14.21 -10.64
CA ARG A 38 25.97 -13.48 -9.43
C ARG A 38 25.22 -13.91 -8.15
N MET A 39 24.80 -15.18 -8.06
CA MET A 39 24.06 -15.71 -6.91
C MET A 39 24.84 -15.66 -5.58
N THR A 40 26.18 -15.71 -5.63
CA THR A 40 27.05 -15.73 -4.44
C THR A 40 27.04 -14.41 -3.63
N ALA A 41 26.54 -13.31 -4.20
CA ALA A 41 26.41 -12.03 -3.50
C ALA A 41 25.00 -11.76 -2.93
N PHE A 42 24.03 -12.64 -3.18
CA PHE A 42 22.66 -12.50 -2.65
C PHE A 42 22.59 -13.05 -1.22
N VAL A 43 23.21 -12.32 -0.29
CA VAL A 43 22.96 -12.52 1.14
C VAL A 43 21.47 -12.32 1.36
N ILE A 44 20.74 -13.39 1.71
CA ILE A 44 19.36 -13.29 2.15
C ILE A 44 19.41 -12.45 3.43
N LYS A 45 19.14 -11.16 3.30
CA LYS A 45 19.22 -10.22 4.42
C LYS A 45 18.11 -10.54 5.40
N LYS A 46 18.42 -11.40 6.37
CA LYS A 46 17.60 -11.65 7.55
C LYS A 46 17.61 -10.40 8.41
N ALA A 47 16.43 -9.94 8.80
CA ALA A 47 16.26 -8.91 9.81
C ALA A 47 15.44 -9.48 10.97
N LYS A 48 15.75 -9.09 12.20
CA LYS A 48 14.96 -9.55 13.36
C LYS A 48 13.60 -8.88 13.39
N THR A 49 13.55 -7.61 12.95
CA THR A 49 12.32 -6.82 12.90
C THR A 49 12.03 -6.30 11.50
N LEU A 50 10.78 -5.92 11.25
CA LEU A 50 10.40 -5.31 9.97
C LEU A 50 11.06 -3.93 9.78
N GLU A 51 11.29 -3.20 10.87
CA GLU A 51 11.96 -1.90 10.86
C GLU A 51 13.42 -2.03 10.43
N GLU A 52 14.16 -2.97 11.01
CA GLU A 52 15.53 -3.31 10.57
C GLU A 52 15.56 -3.69 9.08
N LEU A 53 14.58 -4.47 8.60
CA LEU A 53 14.51 -4.84 7.19
C LEU A 53 14.36 -3.62 6.29
N VAL A 54 13.50 -2.67 6.68
CA VAL A 54 13.24 -1.44 5.94
C VAL A 54 14.49 -0.57 5.91
N GLU A 55 15.21 -0.45 7.03
CA GLU A 55 16.43 0.35 7.16
C GLU A 55 17.59 -0.24 6.34
N PHE A 56 17.91 -1.53 6.50
CA PHE A 56 19.03 -2.19 5.81
C PHE A 56 18.92 -2.22 4.28
N ASN A 57 17.74 -1.90 3.75
CA ASN A 57 17.45 -1.91 2.31
C ASN A 57 17.02 -0.55 1.76
N ASP A 58 17.12 0.52 2.58
CA ASP A 58 16.73 1.88 2.20
C ASP A 58 15.28 1.97 1.67
N PHE A 59 14.38 1.15 2.21
CA PHE A 59 13.01 1.05 1.69
C PHE A 59 12.17 2.30 1.92
N TYR A 60 12.54 3.15 2.88
CA TYR A 60 11.94 4.46 3.06
C TYR A 60 12.01 5.35 1.81
N LYS A 61 13.03 5.16 0.96
CA LYS A 61 13.27 5.96 -0.26
C LYS A 61 12.47 5.48 -1.48
N LYS A 62 11.62 4.45 -1.32
CA LYS A 62 10.91 3.78 -2.43
C LYS A 62 9.43 3.67 -2.13
N GLU A 63 8.61 3.71 -3.17
CA GLU A 63 7.20 3.33 -3.08
C GLU A 63 7.10 1.82 -3.30
N LEU A 64 6.66 1.08 -2.27
CA LEU A 64 6.72 -0.37 -2.25
C LEU A 64 5.36 -1.00 -1.97
N ILE A 65 5.14 -2.17 -2.55
CA ILE A 65 4.09 -3.09 -2.12
C ILE A 65 4.78 -4.30 -1.51
N PHE A 66 4.61 -4.48 -0.21
CA PHE A 66 5.04 -5.70 0.46
C PHE A 66 4.07 -6.83 0.16
N SER A 67 4.62 -8.03 -0.04
CA SER A 67 3.89 -9.28 -0.15
C SER A 67 4.43 -10.23 0.90
N PHE A 68 3.75 -10.29 2.05
CA PHE A 68 4.03 -11.26 3.10
C PHE A 68 3.36 -12.60 2.83
N ASN A 69 3.71 -13.62 3.60
CA ASN A 69 3.04 -14.92 3.69
C ASN A 69 1.75 -14.85 4.55
N GLY A 70 1.00 -13.75 4.47
CA GLY A 70 -0.16 -13.45 5.31
C GLY A 70 0.10 -12.35 6.35
N ASP A 71 -0.98 -11.73 6.81
CA ASP A 71 -0.99 -10.76 7.91
C ASP A 71 -2.34 -10.83 8.66
N HIS A 72 -2.62 -12.00 9.24
CA HIS A 72 -3.96 -12.37 9.69
C HIS A 72 -4.51 -11.50 10.84
N ASN A 73 -3.64 -10.77 11.53
CA ASN A 73 -3.99 -9.83 12.59
C ASN A 73 -3.66 -8.37 12.23
N PHE A 74 -3.38 -8.08 10.95
CA PHE A 74 -2.97 -6.76 10.46
C PHE A 74 -1.72 -6.19 11.16
N TYR A 75 -0.85 -7.06 11.68
CA TYR A 75 0.32 -6.68 12.46
C TYR A 75 1.36 -5.97 11.60
N ASN A 76 1.73 -6.58 10.47
CA ASN A 76 2.69 -6.00 9.52
C ASN A 76 2.12 -4.72 8.91
N PHE A 77 0.83 -4.69 8.61
CA PHE A 77 0.14 -3.51 8.12
C PHE A 77 0.29 -2.33 9.10
N ASN A 78 -0.03 -2.55 10.37
CA ASN A 78 0.05 -1.51 11.39
C ASN A 78 1.48 -1.01 11.61
N ILE A 79 2.48 -1.91 11.58
CA ILE A 79 3.89 -1.50 11.63
C ILE A 79 4.24 -0.63 10.43
N LEU A 80 3.92 -1.06 9.20
CA LEU A 80 4.25 -0.32 7.98
C LEU A 80 3.59 1.06 7.93
N MET A 81 2.34 1.18 8.41
CA MET A 81 1.68 2.49 8.57
C MET A 81 2.44 3.39 9.57
N LYS A 82 2.82 2.85 10.73
CA LYS A 82 3.60 3.56 11.74
C LYS A 82 4.94 4.04 11.20
N LEU A 83 5.68 3.18 10.49
CA LEU A 83 6.97 3.53 9.88
C LEU A 83 6.83 4.65 8.83
N ARG A 84 5.69 4.72 8.12
CA ARG A 84 5.35 5.85 7.23
C ARG A 84 4.76 7.06 7.93
N LYS A 85 4.67 7.04 9.26
CA LYS A 85 4.07 8.11 10.09
C LYS A 85 2.62 8.40 9.69
N ILE A 86 1.88 7.36 9.33
CA ILE A 86 0.45 7.42 9.00
C ILE A 86 -0.31 7.01 10.26
N ASP A 87 -1.17 7.90 10.76
CA ASP A 87 -1.98 7.66 11.95
C ASP A 87 -3.23 6.87 11.60
N PHE A 88 -3.04 5.58 11.33
CA PHE A 88 -4.12 4.63 11.07
C PHE A 88 -3.69 3.23 11.47
N ARG A 89 -4.62 2.51 12.10
CA ARG A 89 -4.44 1.11 12.49
C ARG A 89 -5.69 0.30 12.22
N LEU A 90 -5.51 -0.95 11.85
CA LEU A 90 -6.57 -1.94 11.78
C LEU A 90 -6.53 -2.84 13.02
N ASP A 91 -7.70 -3.07 13.61
CA ASP A 91 -7.91 -4.06 14.67
C ASP A 91 -8.74 -5.21 14.09
N ILE A 92 -8.19 -6.43 14.12
CA ILE A 92 -8.85 -7.64 13.63
C ILE A 92 -10.20 -7.86 14.31
N LYS A 93 -10.34 -7.57 15.60
CA LYS A 93 -11.62 -7.72 16.32
C LYS A 93 -12.65 -6.73 15.82
N ALA A 94 -12.23 -5.51 15.48
CA ALA A 94 -13.12 -4.51 14.88
C ALA A 94 -13.53 -4.91 13.46
N VAL A 95 -12.61 -5.46 12.67
CA VAL A 95 -12.89 -5.95 11.32
C VAL A 95 -13.87 -7.11 11.31
N LEU A 96 -13.68 -8.12 12.18
CA LEU A 96 -14.54 -9.31 12.22
C LEU A 96 -15.98 -9.03 12.70
N LYS A 97 -16.19 -7.93 13.44
CA LYS A 97 -17.53 -7.53 13.93
C LYS A 97 -18.34 -6.73 12.91
N LYS A 98 -17.73 -6.32 11.81
CA LYS A 98 -18.37 -5.45 10.82
C LYS A 98 -19.11 -6.26 9.76
N PRO A 99 -20.19 -5.71 9.17
CA PRO A 99 -20.86 -6.34 8.05
C PRO A 99 -19.94 -6.38 6.82
N ASP A 100 -20.30 -7.22 5.86
CA ASP A 100 -19.49 -7.51 4.66
C ASP A 100 -19.28 -6.30 3.73
N ASP A 101 -20.17 -5.32 3.78
CA ASP A 101 -20.15 -4.05 3.05
C ASP A 101 -19.44 -2.91 3.81
N ALA A 102 -18.95 -3.19 5.02
CA ALA A 102 -18.27 -2.18 5.81
C ALA A 102 -16.99 -1.70 5.14
N ILE A 103 -16.77 -0.40 5.29
CA ILE A 103 -15.56 0.28 4.82
C ILE A 103 -14.82 0.92 5.99
N PHE A 104 -13.50 0.94 5.88
CA PHE A 104 -12.63 1.70 6.77
C PHE A 104 -12.03 2.86 5.99
N ILE A 105 -12.07 4.06 6.57
CA ILE A 105 -11.61 5.27 5.90
C ILE A 105 -10.52 5.91 6.75
N PHE A 106 -9.46 6.38 6.07
CA PHE A 106 -8.42 7.18 6.72
C PHE A 106 -7.80 8.18 5.74
N PHE A 107 -7.07 9.15 6.31
CA PHE A 107 -6.47 10.25 5.59
C PHE A 107 -4.97 10.32 5.90
N PRO A 108 -4.09 9.67 5.11
CA PRO A 108 -2.65 9.68 5.35
C PRO A 108 -2.02 11.08 5.23
N VAL A 109 -2.65 11.95 4.45
CA VAL A 109 -2.41 13.40 4.33
C VAL A 109 -3.76 14.11 4.12
N PRO A 110 -3.85 15.44 4.35
CA PRO A 110 -5.07 16.19 4.08
C PRO A 110 -5.58 15.98 2.65
N ASN A 111 -6.90 15.85 2.49
CA ASN A 111 -7.60 15.66 1.21
C ASN A 111 -7.26 14.36 0.44
N CYS A 112 -6.51 13.42 1.03
CA CYS A 112 -6.31 12.10 0.46
C CYS A 112 -7.19 11.07 1.16
N LYS A 113 -8.40 10.81 0.65
CA LYS A 113 -9.33 9.85 1.26
C LYS A 113 -9.01 8.43 0.80
N ILE A 114 -8.43 7.61 1.68
CA ILE A 114 -8.23 6.18 1.43
C ILE A 114 -9.41 5.39 1.98
N VAL A 115 -9.91 4.44 1.20
CA VAL A 115 -11.02 3.55 1.56
C VAL A 115 -10.56 2.10 1.48
N LEU A 116 -10.73 1.36 2.57
CA LEU A 116 -10.50 -0.08 2.63
C LEU A 116 -11.84 -0.79 2.70
N ASP A 117 -12.26 -1.36 1.57
CA ASP A 117 -13.41 -2.25 1.48
C ASP A 117 -13.01 -3.71 1.76
N LYS A 118 -13.97 -4.63 1.70
CA LYS A 118 -13.72 -6.08 1.85
C LYS A 118 -12.59 -6.60 0.96
N LYS A 119 -12.46 -6.10 -0.28
CA LYS A 119 -11.37 -6.50 -1.20
C LYS A 119 -10.02 -5.99 -0.71
N SER A 120 -9.94 -4.73 -0.29
CA SER A 120 -8.74 -4.14 0.30
C SER A 120 -8.31 -4.87 1.57
N LEU A 121 -9.25 -5.15 2.48
CA LEU A 121 -8.99 -5.89 3.72
C LEU A 121 -8.49 -7.30 3.44
N LYS A 122 -9.09 -8.01 2.47
CA LYS A 122 -8.63 -9.34 2.05
C LYS A 122 -7.20 -9.30 1.48
N LEU A 123 -6.84 -8.27 0.72
CA LEU A 123 -5.48 -8.11 0.22
C LEU A 123 -4.49 -7.92 1.36
N ILE A 124 -4.80 -7.04 2.32
CA ILE A 124 -3.95 -6.79 3.49
C ILE A 124 -3.84 -8.06 4.33
N TYR A 125 -4.94 -8.75 4.60
CA TYR A 125 -4.97 -10.03 5.33
C TYR A 125 -4.08 -11.09 4.67
N ASN A 126 -4.05 -11.12 3.34
CA ASN A 126 -3.16 -11.99 2.57
C ASN A 126 -1.71 -11.49 2.49
N GLY A 127 -1.35 -10.42 3.22
CA GLY A 127 -0.01 -9.87 3.29
C GLY A 127 0.35 -8.90 2.16
N ILE A 128 -0.60 -8.47 1.32
CA ILE A 128 -0.37 -7.50 0.22
C ILE A 128 -0.64 -6.08 0.73
N ILE A 129 0.44 -5.37 1.09
CA ILE A 129 0.38 -4.15 1.90
C ILE A 129 1.10 -2.99 1.20
N PRO A 130 0.46 -1.81 1.05
CA PRO A 130 1.14 -0.62 0.54
C PRO A 130 2.09 -0.05 1.60
N PHE A 131 3.31 0.27 1.20
CA PHE A 131 4.28 1.01 2.00
C PHE A 131 4.70 2.27 1.25
N PHE A 132 3.77 3.22 1.21
CA PHE A 132 3.93 4.46 0.46
C PHE A 132 4.20 5.68 1.34
N SER A 133 4.98 6.63 0.81
CA SER A 133 5.33 7.87 1.49
C SER A 133 4.13 8.83 1.57
N LYS A 134 4.19 9.80 2.49
CA LYS A 134 3.24 10.93 2.50
C LYS A 134 3.28 11.72 1.20
N GLU A 135 4.45 11.84 0.57
CA GLU A 135 4.60 12.51 -0.73
C GLU A 135 3.80 11.79 -1.82
N TYR A 136 3.83 10.45 -1.84
CA TYR A 136 2.99 9.66 -2.75
C TYR A 136 1.50 10.00 -2.57
N TYR A 137 1.00 10.01 -1.34
CA TYR A 137 -0.40 10.33 -1.07
C TYR A 137 -0.77 11.77 -1.41
N SER A 138 0.15 12.73 -1.21
CA SER A 138 -0.03 14.11 -1.66
C SER A 138 -0.13 14.19 -3.18
N ASN A 139 0.75 13.50 -3.92
CA ASN A 139 0.68 13.43 -5.38
C ASN A 139 -0.61 12.76 -5.86
N LEU A 140 -1.08 11.74 -5.15
CA LEU A 140 -2.34 11.05 -5.43
C LEU A 140 -3.55 11.99 -5.30
N ALA A 141 -3.61 12.76 -4.21
CA ALA A 141 -4.67 13.76 -4.00
C ALA A 141 -4.61 14.90 -5.04
N LEU A 142 -3.41 15.40 -5.36
CA LEU A 142 -3.21 16.41 -6.40
C LEU A 142 -3.68 15.91 -7.77
N TYR A 143 -3.33 14.67 -8.12
CA TYR A 143 -3.72 14.04 -9.37
C TYR A 143 -5.25 13.97 -9.52
N GLN A 144 -5.94 13.50 -8.48
CA GLN A 144 -7.40 13.42 -8.48
C GLN A 144 -8.05 14.81 -8.59
N ARG A 145 -7.50 15.82 -7.90
CA ARG A 145 -8.02 17.20 -7.98
C ARG A 145 -7.90 17.76 -9.40
N GLU A 146 -6.74 17.60 -10.03
CA GLU A 146 -6.52 18.03 -11.42
C GLU A 146 -7.43 17.31 -12.42
N LYS A 147 -7.73 16.04 -12.16
CA LYS A 147 -8.62 15.23 -13.00
C LYS A 147 -10.08 15.63 -12.79
N ALA A 148 -10.51 15.80 -11.55
CA ALA A 148 -11.87 16.22 -11.19
C ALA A 148 -12.22 17.58 -11.78
N ALA A 149 -11.29 18.54 -11.78
CA ALA A 149 -11.50 19.85 -12.40
C ALA A 149 -11.76 19.80 -13.93
N LYS A 150 -11.47 18.66 -14.57
CA LYS A 150 -11.69 18.43 -16.01
C LYS A 150 -12.92 17.56 -16.30
N LEU A 151 -13.44 16.86 -15.30
CA LEU A 151 -14.62 16.03 -15.46
C LEU A 151 -15.85 16.93 -15.43
N GLN A 152 -16.62 16.97 -16.52
CA GLN A 152 -17.87 17.74 -16.64
C GLN A 152 -19.10 16.98 -16.13
N ASN A 153 -18.91 15.79 -15.54
CA ASN A 153 -20.00 14.91 -15.13
C ASN A 153 -20.30 15.06 -13.64
N ASN A 154 -21.55 14.83 -13.24
CA ASN A 154 -22.03 14.79 -11.85
C ASN A 154 -21.50 13.58 -11.04
N ASP A 155 -20.30 13.08 -11.35
CA ASP A 155 -19.71 11.93 -10.69
C ASP A 155 -19.09 12.35 -9.35
N VAL A 156 -19.56 11.73 -8.26
CA VAL A 156 -19.08 11.99 -6.89
C VAL A 156 -17.94 11.05 -6.55
N PHE A 157 -16.76 11.62 -6.29
CA PHE A 157 -15.60 10.87 -5.84
C PHE A 157 -15.84 10.24 -4.46
N LYS A 158 -15.73 8.91 -4.36
CA LYS A 158 -15.90 8.18 -3.09
C LYS A 158 -14.60 8.01 -2.30
N GLY A 159 -13.46 7.99 -2.99
CA GLY A 159 -12.14 7.80 -2.40
C GLY A 159 -11.23 6.91 -3.25
N PHE A 160 -10.01 6.71 -2.76
CA PHE A 160 -9.04 5.79 -3.33
C PHE A 160 -9.11 4.42 -2.65
N PHE A 161 -9.35 3.37 -3.43
CA PHE A 161 -9.51 2.03 -2.92
C PHE A 161 -8.24 1.21 -3.12
N TRP A 162 -7.80 0.49 -2.09
CA TRP A 162 -6.59 -0.33 -2.20
C TRP A 162 -6.84 -1.59 -3.03
N ARG A 163 -5.99 -1.82 -4.03
CA ARG A 163 -6.04 -2.96 -4.97
C ARG A 163 -4.65 -3.53 -5.20
N ARG A 164 -4.59 -4.69 -5.87
CA ARG A 164 -3.35 -5.46 -6.07
C ARG A 164 -2.23 -4.68 -6.79
N ASN A 165 -2.61 -3.66 -7.56
CA ASN A 165 -1.70 -2.85 -8.38
C ASN A 165 -1.73 -1.37 -8.00
N GLY A 166 -2.01 -1.05 -6.73
CA GLY A 166 -2.05 0.34 -6.27
C GLY A 166 -3.46 0.78 -5.88
N PHE A 167 -3.62 2.09 -5.78
CA PHE A 167 -4.89 2.71 -5.45
C PHE A 167 -5.71 3.02 -6.70
N GLU A 168 -7.00 2.66 -6.67
CA GLU A 168 -7.97 2.96 -7.73
C GLU A 168 -8.93 4.06 -7.28
N GLU A 169 -9.22 5.02 -8.16
CA GLU A 169 -10.23 6.04 -7.93
C GLU A 169 -11.63 5.45 -8.15
N ILE A 170 -12.53 5.61 -7.18
CA ILE A 170 -13.93 5.20 -7.31
C ILE A 170 -14.84 6.43 -7.33
N TYR A 171 -15.73 6.45 -8.31
CA TYR A 171 -16.76 7.47 -8.49
C TYR A 171 -18.14 6.81 -8.54
N VAL A 172 -19.16 7.52 -8.07
CA VAL A 172 -20.56 7.12 -8.24
C VAL A 172 -21.32 8.24 -8.92
N LYS A 173 -22.33 7.90 -9.72
CA LYS A 173 -23.23 8.91 -10.28
C LYS A 173 -24.03 9.54 -9.15
N ASN A 174 -24.18 10.86 -9.20
CA ASN A 174 -25.16 11.54 -8.34
C ASN A 174 -26.55 11.22 -8.90
N GLU A 175 -27.27 10.30 -8.27
CA GLU A 175 -28.70 10.11 -8.54
C GLU A 175 -29.40 11.36 -8.01
N SER A 176 -29.86 12.21 -8.94
CA SER A 176 -30.64 13.41 -8.64
C SER A 176 -32.09 13.05 -8.43
#